data_AF-A0A1J3CZ21-F1
#
_entry.id   AF-A0A1J3CZ21-F1
#
_cell.length_a   1.000
_cell.length_b   1.000
_cell.length_c   1.000
_cell.angle_alpha   90.00
_cell.angle_beta   90.00
_cell.angle_gamma   90.00
#
_symmetry.space_group_name_H-M   'P 1'
#
loop_
_entity.id
_entity.type
_entity.pdbx_description
1 polymer ?
#
loop_
_entity_poly.entity_id
_entity_poly.type
_entity_poly.pdbx_seq_one_letter_code
_entity_poly.pdbx_strand_id
1 'polypeptide(L)' 'KNYASSSWCLNELLEIMKCKEEFGQMLIPVFYGLDPSHVRKQTGDFGNIFEKTCHSKTEDEKIQWRGAFDQCS' A
#
# COMPACT_ATOMS: atom_id res chain seq x y z
N LYS A 1 -0.64 -5.38 -9.87
CA LYS A 1 0.00 -6.31 -8.91
C LYS A 1 1.42 -5.90 -8.52
N ASN A 2 2.27 -5.48 -9.48
CA ASN A 2 3.68 -5.14 -9.23
C ASN A 2 3.93 -3.98 -8.25
N TYR A 3 2.93 -3.12 -7.99
CA TYR A 3 3.06 -2.06 -6.99
C TYR A 3 3.49 -2.61 -5.61
N ALA A 4 2.89 -3.71 -5.17
CA ALA A 4 3.24 -4.39 -3.93
C ALA A 4 4.64 -5.03 -3.93
N SER A 5 5.29 -5.18 -5.09
CA SER A 5 6.62 -5.80 -5.23
C SER A 5 7.77 -4.81 -5.05
N SER A 6 7.49 -3.51 -5.01
CA SER A 6 8.51 -2.45 -4.97
C SER A 6 8.41 -1.69 -3.66
N SER A 7 9.41 -1.82 -2.78
CA SER A 7 9.49 -1.01 -1.56
C SER A 7 9.50 0.49 -1.86
N TRP A 8 10.03 0.89 -3.02
CA TRP A 8 9.99 2.29 -3.45
C TRP A 8 8.56 2.77 -3.70
N CYS A 9 7.72 1.98 -4.38
CA CYS A 9 6.29 2.30 -4.57
C CYS A 9 5.54 2.30 -3.22
N LEU A 10 5.91 1.42 -2.29
CA LEU A 10 5.30 1.41 -0.95
C LEU A 10 5.67 2.65 -0.13
N ASN A 11 6.90 3.16 -0.26
CA ASN A 11 7.31 4.41 0.37
C ASN A 11 6.64 5.62 -0.29
N GLU A 12 6.49 5.62 -1.61
CA GLU A 12 5.74 6.65 -2.33
C GLU A 12 4.27 6.70 -1.84
N LEU A 13 3.66 5.55 -1.54
CA LEU A 13 2.32 5.50 -0.94
C LEU A 13 2.27 6.22 0.43
N LEU A 14 3.30 6.05 1.26
CA LEU A 14 3.37 6.72 2.57
C LEU A 14 3.43 8.24 2.41
N GLU A 15 4.27 8.73 1.50
CA GLU A 15 4.39 10.17 1.22
C GLU A 15 3.08 10.75 0.68
N ILE A 16 2.40 10.01 -0.20
CA ILE A 16 1.08 10.40 -0.72
C ILE A 16 0.04 10.47 0.41
N MET A 17 0.01 9.49 1.33
CA MET A 17 -0.92 9.50 2.46
C MET A 17 -0.62 10.64 3.44
N LYS A 18 0.66 10.94 3.67
CA LYS A 18 1.08 12.10 4.45
C LYS A 18 0.61 13.41 3.80
N CYS A 19 0.77 13.56 2.49
CA CYS A 19 0.26 14.74 1.77
C CYS A 19 -1.27 14.86 1.87
N LYS A 20 -2.00 13.74 1.78
CA LYS A 20 -3.46 13.71 1.98
C LYS A 20 -3.84 14.21 3.37
N GLU A 21 -3.13 13.78 4.40
CA GLU A 21 -3.38 14.19 5.79
C GLU A 21 -3.02 15.66 6.04
N GLU A 22 -1.84 16.10 5.60
CA GLU A 22 -1.34 17.45 5.82
C GLU A 22 -2.12 18.52 5.03
N PHE A 23 -2.50 18.22 3.79
CA PHE A 23 -3.10 19.19 2.87
C PHE A 23 -4.60 18.96 2.61
N GLY A 24 -5.20 17.93 3.20
CA GLY A 24 -6.61 17.57 2.98
C GLY A 24 -6.92 17.19 1.53
N GLN A 25 -5.92 16.73 0.77
CA GLN A 25 -6.07 16.42 -0.65
C GLN A 25 -6.97 15.20 -0.88
N MET A 26 -7.85 15.27 -1.88
CA MET A 26 -8.63 14.11 -2.32
C MET A 26 -7.72 13.16 -3.10
N LEU A 27 -7.57 11.94 -2.59
CA LEU A 27 -6.85 10.86 -3.25
C LEU A 27 -7.83 9.94 -3.97
N ILE A 28 -7.60 9.69 -5.27
CA ILE A 28 -8.41 8.78 -6.07
C ILE A 28 -7.56 7.55 -6.42
N PRO A 29 -7.76 6.40 -5.77
CA PRO A 29 -7.00 5.20 -6.07
C PRO A 29 -7.47 4.56 -7.39
N VAL A 30 -6.51 4.10 -8.20
CA VAL A 30 -6.78 3.37 -9.45
C VAL A 30 -6.35 1.91 -9.29
N PHE A 31 -7.32 0.99 -9.36
CA PHE A 31 -7.09 -0.44 -9.19
C PHE A 31 -7.03 -1.15 -10.55
N TYR A 32 -5.83 -1.30 -11.09
CA TYR A 32 -5.64 -1.97 -12.39
C TYR A 32 -5.55 -3.49 -12.25
N GLY A 33 -6.56 -4.20 -12.74
CA GLY A 33 -6.61 -5.67 -12.76
C GLY A 33 -6.57 -6.29 -11.35
N LEU A 34 -7.08 -5.55 -10.35
CA LEU A 34 -7.09 -5.93 -8.95
C LEU A 34 -8.46 -5.66 -8.36
N ASP A 35 -8.91 -6.55 -7.49
CA ASP A 35 -10.01 -6.27 -6.58
C ASP A 35 -9.53 -5.26 -5.52
N PRO A 36 -10.21 -4.13 -5.32
CA PRO A 36 -9.84 -3.16 -4.29
C PRO A 36 -9.76 -3.76 -2.88
N SER A 37 -10.54 -4.81 -2.59
CA SER A 37 -10.47 -5.53 -1.31
C SER A 37 -9.14 -6.29 -1.12
N HIS A 38 -8.54 -6.81 -2.19
CA HIS A 38 -7.22 -7.46 -2.13
C HIS A 38 -6.10 -6.47 -1.83
N VAL A 39 -6.24 -5.20 -2.23
CA VAL A 39 -5.30 -4.13 -1.88
C VAL A 39 -5.52 -3.70 -0.43
N ARG A 40 -6.77 -3.37 -0.07
CA ARG A 40 -7.13 -2.88 1.27
C ARG A 40 -6.93 -3.89 2.38
N LYS A 41 -7.09 -5.18 2.13
CA LYS A 41 -6.90 -6.23 3.14
C LYS A 41 -5.57 -6.96 2.97
N GLN A 42 -4.77 -6.56 1.97
CA GLN A 42 -3.54 -7.23 1.55
C GLN A 42 -3.75 -8.75 1.41
N THR A 43 -4.77 -9.15 0.65
CA THR A 43 -5.11 -10.56 0.40
C THR A 43 -4.94 -10.95 -1.07
N GLY A 44 -5.16 -12.23 -1.39
CA GLY A 44 -4.99 -12.76 -2.74
C GLY A 44 -3.57 -12.59 -3.27
N ASP A 45 -3.42 -12.50 -4.59
CA ASP A 45 -2.11 -12.35 -5.22
C ASP A 45 -1.38 -11.07 -4.80
N PHE A 46 -2.13 -10.00 -4.52
CA PHE A 46 -1.54 -8.75 -4.06
C PHE A 46 -0.89 -8.93 -2.69
N GLY A 47 -1.62 -9.53 -1.73
CA GLY A 47 -1.11 -9.89 -0.42
C GLY A 47 0.12 -10.80 -0.47
N ASN A 48 0.07 -11.84 -1.31
CA ASN A 48 1.19 -12.77 -1.48
C ASN A 48 2.48 -12.07 -1.97
N ILE A 49 2.34 -11.07 -2.84
CA ILE A 49 3.47 -10.26 -3.33
C ILE A 49 3.95 -9.31 -2.23
N PHE A 50 3.02 -8.65 -1.53
CA PHE A 50 3.33 -7.74 -0.43
C PHE A 50 4.12 -8.45 0.68
N GLU A 51 3.68 -9.63 1.11
CA GLU A 51 4.38 -10.42 2.14
C GLU A 51 5.81 -10.81 1.71
N LYS A 52 6.02 -11.12 0.43
CA LYS A 52 7.37 -11.37 -0.11
C LYS A 52 8.25 -10.12 -0.02
N THR A 53 7.72 -8.95 -0.36
CA THR A 53 8.44 -7.66 -0.23
C THR A 53 8.79 -7.36 1.23
N CYS A 54 7.88 -7.67 2.15
CA CYS A 54 8.02 -7.45 3.58
C CYS A 54 9.05 -8.38 4.26
N HIS A 55 9.46 -9.48 3.62
CA HIS A 55 10.37 -10.47 4.23
C HIS A 55 11.70 -9.87 4.73
N SER A 56 12.19 -8.82 4.06
CA SER A 56 13.45 -8.13 4.38
C SER A 56 13.27 -6.79 5.08
N LYS A 57 12.09 -6.53 5.65
CA LYS A 57 11.69 -5.21 6.16
C LYS A 57 11.43 -5.25 7.66
N THR A 58 11.63 -4.11 8.30
CA THR A 58 11.38 -3.94 9.72
C THR A 58 9.88 -4.03 10.00
N GLU A 59 9.52 -4.35 11.24
CA GLU A 59 8.10 -4.44 11.61
C GLU A 59 7.41 -3.08 11.51
N ASP A 60 8.12 -1.99 11.81
CA ASP A 60 7.63 -0.62 11.69
C ASP A 60 7.28 -0.28 10.23
N GLU A 61 8.15 -0.59 9.27
CA GLU A 61 7.87 -0.39 7.83
C GLU A 61 6.60 -1.16 7.40
N LYS A 62 6.43 -2.40 7.86
CA LYS A 62 5.26 -3.21 7.52
C LYS A 62 3.97 -2.61 8.08
N ILE A 63 4.00 -2.15 9.33
CA ILE A 63 2.85 -1.52 9.99
C ILE A 63 2.45 -0.25 9.23
N GLN A 64 3.43 0.59 8.87
CA GLN A 64 3.18 1.81 8.09
C GLN A 64 2.54 1.50 6.74
N TRP A 65 3.10 0.55 5.98
CA TRP A 65 2.56 0.20 4.66
C TRP A 65 1.17 -0.41 4.74
N ARG A 66 0.89 -1.29 5.72
CA ARG A 66 -0.46 -1.85 5.92
C ARG A 66 -1.46 -0.74 6.25
N GLY A 67 -1.13 0.14 7.18
CA GLY A 67 -1.98 1.28 7.54
C GLY A 67 -2.25 2.23 6.37
N ALA A 68 -1.31 2.40 5.45
CA ALA A 68 -1.51 3.20 4.25
C ALA A 68 -2.47 2.52 3.25
N PHE A 69 -2.39 1.20 3.07
CA PHE A 69 -3.33 0.46 2.22
C PHE A 69 -4.75 0.43 2.79
N ASP A 70 -4.92 0.38 4.11
CA ASP A 70 -6.24 0.42 4.76
C ASP A 70 -6.96 1.76 4.48
N GLN A 71 -6.20 2.84 4.28
CA GLN A 71 -6.71 4.18 3.97
C GLN A 71 -6.99 4.42 2.48
N CYS A 72 -6.62 3.48 1.60
CA CYS A 72 -6.97 3.51 0.17
C CYS A 72 -8.41 3.05 -0.03
N SER A 73 -9.38 3.95 0.17
CA SER A 73 -10.81 3.72 -0.05
C SER A 73 -11.26 4.07 -1.47
#